data_AF-A0A6I9Z0Z0-F1
#
_entry.id   AF-A0A6I9Z0Z0-F1
#
_cell.length_a   1.000
_cell.length_b   1.000
_cell.length_c   1.000
_cell.angle_alpha   90.00
_cell.angle_beta   90.00
_cell.angle_gamma   90.00
#
_symmetry.space_group_name_H-M   'P 1'
#
loop_
_entity.id
_entity.type
_entity.pdbx_description
1 polymer ?
#
loop_
_entity_poly.entity_id
_entity_poly.type
_entity_poly.pdbx_seq_one_letter_code
_entity_poly.pdbx_strand_id
1 'polypeptide(L)'
;MLKFLIRAESEQLVISLERNDGLFAGNITEMHYLEDGSTTIVTRNYTNHCFYHGHVQEYAESAVILSTCSGLRGIIFVEDRAYILEPLEGAMNEHIIYRLKHPNLILGTCGHHLNLTGSTLGDTAQFIPTFTSRRKRETLKSTKYLELVIVADNREFQRQGKDVEKVKLRLIEIANYVDKFYRPLNIRIVLVGLEVWNDV
;
A
#
# COMPACT_ATOMS: atom_id res chain seq x y z
N MET A 1 7.41 -11.98 -15.27
CA MET A 1 7.92 -12.16 -13.89
C MET A 1 9.33 -11.63 -13.81
N LEU A 2 9.56 -10.61 -12.98
CA LEU A 2 10.88 -10.00 -12.75
C LEU A 2 11.52 -10.65 -11.52
N LYS A 3 12.82 -10.85 -11.52
CA LYS A 3 13.56 -11.36 -10.36
C LYS A 3 14.74 -10.45 -10.07
N PHE A 4 14.96 -10.14 -8.80
CA PHE A 4 16.15 -9.40 -8.38
C PHE A 4 16.57 -9.81 -6.97
N LEU A 5 17.85 -9.60 -6.69
CA LEU A 5 18.48 -9.94 -5.42
C LEU A 5 18.60 -8.67 -4.59
N ILE A 6 18.17 -8.70 -3.33
CA ILE A 6 18.42 -7.62 -2.38
C ILE A 6 19.16 -8.17 -1.16
N ARG A 7 20.11 -7.39 -0.64
CA ARG A 7 20.79 -7.72 0.61
C ARG A 7 20.10 -6.96 1.74
N ALA A 8 19.57 -7.68 2.72
CA ALA A 8 18.96 -7.12 3.91
C ALA A 8 19.71 -7.67 5.13
N GLU A 9 20.26 -6.78 5.97
CA GLU A 9 21.13 -7.18 7.09
C GLU A 9 22.29 -8.07 6.59
N SER A 10 22.37 -9.32 7.07
CA SER A 10 23.39 -10.30 6.68
C SER A 10 22.87 -11.34 5.67
N GLU A 11 21.63 -11.18 5.19
CA GLU A 11 20.94 -12.15 4.34
C GLU A 11 20.76 -11.62 2.91
N GLN A 12 20.72 -12.53 1.94
CA GLN A 12 20.39 -12.23 0.56
C GLN A 12 19.01 -12.80 0.24
N LEU A 13 18.09 -11.93 -0.16
CA LEU A 13 16.71 -12.27 -0.48
C LEU A 13 16.51 -12.21 -1.99
N VAL A 14 16.11 -13.33 -2.60
CA VAL A 14 15.74 -13.37 -4.02
C VAL A 14 14.25 -13.09 -4.14
N ILE A 15 13.90 -11.96 -4.74
CA ILE A 15 12.51 -11.51 -4.85
C ILE A 15 11.98 -11.83 -6.24
N SER A 16 10.81 -12.44 -6.30
CA SER A 16 10.04 -12.62 -7.54
C SER A 16 8.87 -11.62 -7.56
N LEU A 17 8.84 -10.77 -8.58
CA LEU A 17 7.83 -9.72 -8.76
C LEU A 17 6.94 -9.94 -9.98
N GLU A 18 5.70 -9.52 -9.82
CA GLU A 18 4.69 -9.41 -10.85
C GLU A 18 4.02 -8.04 -10.76
N ARG A 19 3.73 -7.44 -11.92
CA ARG A 19 3.07 -6.14 -11.96
C ARG A 19 1.64 -6.30 -11.46
N ASN A 20 1.17 -5.33 -10.68
CA ASN A 20 -0.19 -5.35 -10.16
C ASN A 20 -1.20 -4.86 -11.20
N ASP A 21 -1.39 -5.62 -12.29
CA ASP A 21 -2.23 -5.24 -13.44
C ASP A 21 -3.71 -5.01 -13.08
N GLY A 22 -4.16 -5.47 -11.90
CA GLY A 22 -5.52 -5.27 -11.40
C GLY A 22 -5.68 -4.07 -10.47
N LEU A 23 -4.66 -3.21 -10.30
CA LEU A 23 -4.69 -2.08 -9.37
C LEU A 23 -5.57 -0.93 -9.84
N PHE A 24 -5.64 -0.69 -11.15
CA PHE A 24 -6.36 0.46 -11.71
C PHE A 24 -7.61 -0.01 -12.44
N ALA A 25 -8.68 0.78 -12.34
CA ALA A 25 -9.72 0.71 -13.36
C ALA A 25 -9.16 1.17 -14.70
N GLY A 26 -9.76 0.72 -15.81
CA GLY A 26 -9.25 1.01 -17.16
C GLY A 26 -8.96 2.50 -17.39
N ASN A 27 -9.86 3.36 -16.89
CA ASN A 27 -9.68 4.80 -16.86
C ASN A 27 -9.90 5.29 -15.42
N ILE A 28 -8.87 5.89 -14.83
CA ILE A 28 -8.95 6.51 -13.50
C ILE A 28 -9.23 8.00 -13.64
N THR A 29 -10.01 8.55 -12.71
CA THR A 29 -10.29 9.99 -12.63
C THR A 29 -9.36 10.66 -11.63
N GLU A 30 -8.59 11.63 -12.06
CA GLU A 30 -7.71 12.44 -11.22
C GLU A 30 -8.26 13.86 -11.13
N MET A 31 -8.41 14.39 -9.91
CA MET A 31 -8.97 15.71 -9.65
C MET A 31 -8.02 16.55 -8.79
N HIS A 32 -7.85 17.81 -9.16
CA HIS A 32 -7.16 18.83 -8.36
C HIS A 32 -7.71 20.23 -8.68
N TYR A 33 -7.40 21.22 -7.87
CA TYR A 33 -7.91 22.58 -7.97
C TYR A 33 -6.84 23.51 -8.54
N LEU A 34 -7.26 24.51 -9.30
CA LEU A 34 -6.40 25.59 -9.80
C LEU A 34 -6.48 26.79 -8.84
N GLU A 35 -5.53 27.72 -8.97
CA GLU A 35 -5.47 28.93 -8.12
C GLU A 35 -6.72 29.82 -8.23
N ASP A 36 -7.47 29.72 -9.34
CA ASP A 36 -8.73 30.43 -9.56
C ASP A 36 -9.95 29.73 -8.94
N GLY A 37 -9.75 28.63 -8.22
CA GLY A 37 -10.81 27.81 -7.61
C GLY A 37 -11.51 26.87 -8.58
N SER A 38 -11.12 26.84 -9.86
CA SER A 38 -11.67 25.90 -10.83
C SER A 38 -11.08 24.50 -10.64
N THR A 39 -11.85 23.47 -11.00
CA THR A 39 -11.45 22.07 -10.85
C THR A 39 -10.89 21.54 -12.16
N THR A 40 -9.70 20.95 -12.10
CA THR A 40 -9.11 20.19 -13.19
C THR A 40 -9.39 18.71 -13.00
N ILE A 41 -10.12 18.12 -13.94
CA ILE A 41 -10.42 16.68 -13.99
C ILE A 41 -9.66 16.07 -15.17
N VAL A 42 -8.81 15.09 -14.89
CA VAL A 42 -8.04 14.37 -15.90
C VAL A 42 -8.41 12.91 -15.83
N THR A 43 -8.69 12.30 -16.98
CA THR A 43 -8.84 10.85 -17.08
C THR A 43 -7.54 10.26 -17.59
N ARG A 44 -6.96 9.32 -16.84
CA ARG A 44 -5.69 8.68 -17.19
C ARG A 44 -5.84 7.17 -17.29
N ASN A 45 -5.01 6.55 -18.12
CA ASN A 45 -4.90 5.11 -18.21
C ASN A 45 -3.47 4.70 -17.81
N TYR A 46 -3.36 3.80 -16.84
CA TYR A 46 -2.11 3.36 -16.22
C TYR A 46 -1.62 2.00 -16.77
N THR A 47 -1.80 1.70 -18.05
CA THR A 47 -1.41 0.40 -18.67
C THR A 47 0.05 -0.02 -18.45
N ASN A 48 1.00 0.92 -18.39
CA ASN A 48 2.43 0.66 -18.19
C ASN A 48 2.94 1.22 -16.84
N HIS A 49 2.23 0.93 -15.77
CA HIS A 49 2.58 1.38 -14.43
C HIS A 49 3.75 0.60 -13.80
N CYS A 50 4.26 1.14 -12.69
CA CYS A 50 5.47 0.72 -11.99
C CYS A 50 5.20 0.16 -10.58
N PHE A 51 4.03 -0.45 -10.38
CA PHE A 51 3.59 -1.00 -9.10
C PHE A 51 3.54 -2.53 -9.14
N TYR A 52 4.19 -3.17 -8.17
CA TYR A 52 4.45 -4.60 -8.20
C TYR A 52 4.12 -5.26 -6.88
N HIS A 53 3.68 -6.52 -6.97
CA HIS A 53 3.56 -7.44 -5.85
C HIS A 53 4.46 -8.65 -6.08
N GLY A 54 4.86 -9.30 -5.00
CA GLY A 54 5.73 -10.45 -5.09
C GLY A 54 5.81 -11.26 -3.81
N HIS A 55 6.80 -12.14 -3.82
CA HIS A 55 7.23 -12.99 -2.71
C HIS A 55 8.74 -13.16 -2.77
N VAL A 56 9.33 -13.50 -1.63
CA VAL A 56 10.72 -13.93 -1.52
C VAL A 56 10.78 -15.43 -1.79
N GLN A 57 11.73 -15.86 -2.62
CA GLN A 57 11.94 -17.29 -2.88
C GLN A 57 12.28 -18.01 -1.57
N GLU A 58 11.88 -19.27 -1.46
CA GLU A 58 12.05 -20.11 -0.26
C GLU A 58 11.15 -19.75 0.93
N TYR A 59 10.48 -18.59 0.92
CA TYR A 59 9.53 -18.17 1.97
C TYR A 59 8.09 -18.12 1.45
N ALA A 60 7.33 -19.19 1.66
CA ALA A 60 5.97 -19.34 1.13
C ALA A 60 5.00 -18.24 1.60
N GLU A 61 5.08 -17.85 2.88
CA GLU A 61 4.20 -16.82 3.49
C GLU A 61 4.77 -15.40 3.37
N SER A 62 5.80 -15.19 2.54
CA SER A 62 6.37 -13.87 2.34
C SER A 62 5.50 -12.99 1.43
N ALA A 63 5.58 -11.68 1.65
CA ALA A 63 4.87 -10.70 0.85
C ALA A 63 5.79 -9.55 0.50
N VAL A 64 5.85 -9.20 -0.79
CA VAL A 64 6.61 -8.06 -1.27
C VAL A 64 5.68 -7.08 -1.99
N ILE A 65 5.83 -5.79 -1.68
CA ILE A 65 5.04 -4.71 -2.28
C ILE A 65 6.00 -3.60 -2.64
N LEU A 66 6.17 -3.31 -3.93
CA LEU A 66 7.16 -2.34 -4.41
C LEU A 66 6.58 -1.36 -5.43
N SER A 67 7.17 -0.18 -5.45
CA SER A 67 7.04 0.87 -6.46
C SER A 67 8.43 1.11 -7.05
N THR A 68 8.50 1.22 -8.38
CA THR A 68 9.72 1.63 -9.09
C THR A 68 9.53 2.97 -9.81
N CYS A 69 8.48 3.72 -9.48
CA CYS A 69 8.09 4.93 -10.20
C CYS A 69 9.03 6.11 -9.97
N SER A 70 9.69 6.15 -8.81
CA SER A 70 10.62 7.22 -8.42
C SER A 70 11.74 6.62 -7.57
N GLY A 71 12.46 5.66 -8.16
CA GLY A 71 13.39 4.79 -7.44
C GLY A 71 12.68 3.60 -6.78
N LEU A 72 13.46 2.72 -6.15
CA LEU A 72 12.94 1.50 -5.53
C LEU A 72 12.42 1.81 -4.12
N ARG A 73 11.10 1.75 -3.96
CA ARG A 73 10.42 1.93 -2.67
C ARG A 73 9.51 0.75 -2.38
N GLY A 74 9.38 0.34 -1.12
CA GLY A 74 8.38 -0.63 -0.75
C GLY A 74 8.62 -1.35 0.56
N ILE A 75 7.91 -2.46 0.74
CA ILE A 75 7.92 -3.25 1.95
C ILE A 75 8.11 -4.73 1.60
N ILE A 76 8.97 -5.40 2.35
CA ILE A 76 9.18 -6.85 2.29
C ILE A 76 8.81 -7.45 3.65
N PHE A 77 7.86 -8.38 3.65
CA PHE A 77 7.49 -9.20 4.79
C PHE A 77 8.06 -10.61 4.60
N VAL A 78 8.87 -11.06 5.56
CA VAL A 78 9.45 -12.40 5.60
C VAL A 78 9.40 -12.88 7.04
N GLU A 79 8.70 -13.98 7.29
CA GLU A 79 8.45 -14.48 8.65
C GLU A 79 7.88 -13.35 9.55
N ASP A 80 8.48 -13.10 10.71
CA ASP A 80 8.11 -12.03 11.64
C ASP A 80 8.90 -10.72 11.39
N ARG A 81 9.53 -10.57 10.23
CA ARG A 81 10.37 -9.42 9.86
C ARG A 81 9.72 -8.59 8.76
N ALA A 82 9.73 -7.28 8.95
CA ALA A 82 9.36 -6.32 7.91
C ALA A 82 10.56 -5.43 7.59
N TYR A 83 10.92 -5.35 6.31
CA TYR A 83 11.95 -4.47 5.80
C TYR A 83 11.32 -3.38 4.95
N ILE A 84 11.76 -2.14 5.18
CA ILE A 84 11.37 -0.98 4.39
C ILE A 84 12.49 -0.66 3.41
N LEU A 85 12.10 -0.41 2.16
CA LEU A 85 12.97 0.06 1.10
C LEU A 85 12.58 1.49 0.76
N GLU A 86 13.56 2.38 0.76
CA GLU A 86 13.38 3.77 0.32
C GLU A 86 14.51 4.18 -0.61
N PRO A 87 14.22 4.97 -1.67
CA PRO A 87 15.24 5.52 -2.53
C PRO A 87 16.11 6.51 -1.74
N LEU A 88 17.41 6.53 -2.01
CA LEU A 88 18.31 7.52 -1.44
C LEU A 88 18.08 8.88 -2.12
N GLU A 89 17.94 9.96 -1.35
CA GLU A 89 17.75 11.30 -1.92
C GLU A 89 18.93 11.68 -2.84
N GLY A 90 18.61 12.07 -4.08
CA GLY A 90 19.60 12.51 -5.07
C GLY A 90 20.28 11.38 -5.88
N ALA A 91 20.03 10.11 -5.56
CA ALA A 91 20.57 8.97 -6.30
C ALA A 91 19.45 8.14 -6.95
N MET A 92 19.54 7.94 -8.27
CA MET A 92 18.46 7.31 -9.05
C MET A 92 18.38 5.78 -8.86
N ASN A 93 19.50 5.15 -8.49
CA ASN A 93 19.65 3.69 -8.41
C ASN A 93 20.08 3.18 -7.02
N GLU A 94 20.23 4.07 -6.04
CA GLU A 94 20.60 3.69 -4.67
C GLU A 94 19.36 3.66 -3.79
N HIS A 95 19.33 2.69 -2.89
CA HIS A 95 18.23 2.49 -1.95
C HIS A 95 18.79 2.15 -0.58
N ILE A 96 18.07 2.57 0.45
CA ILE A 96 18.31 2.17 1.83
C ILE A 96 17.31 1.09 2.17
N ILE A 97 17.79 0.02 2.80
CA ILE A 97 16.95 -1.02 3.37
C ILE A 97 17.18 -1.10 4.88
N TYR A 98 16.10 -1.05 5.64
CA TYR A 98 16.17 -1.15 7.10
C TYR A 98 14.99 -1.93 7.65
N ARG A 99 15.24 -2.63 8.77
CA ARG A 99 14.22 -3.43 9.45
C ARG A 99 13.33 -2.54 10.32
N LEU A 100 12.03 -2.77 10.27
CA LEU A 100 11.07 -2.13 11.16
C LEU A 100 11.20 -2.77 12.56
N LYS A 101 11.64 -1.98 13.54
CA LYS A 101 11.93 -2.47 14.92
C LYS A 101 10.67 -2.98 15.65
N HIS A 102 9.47 -2.65 15.17
CA HIS A 102 8.18 -3.14 15.67
C HIS A 102 7.22 -3.35 14.47
N PRO A 103 7.22 -4.53 13.83
CA PRO A 103 6.32 -4.83 12.70
C PRO A 103 4.85 -4.97 13.13
N ASN A 104 4.62 -5.16 14.43
CA ASN A 104 3.31 -4.90 15.03
C ASN A 104 3.08 -3.40 14.89
N LEU A 105 2.29 -3.04 13.87
CA LEU A 105 1.70 -1.71 13.68
C LEU A 105 1.54 -1.09 15.05
N ILE A 106 2.21 0.05 15.28
CA ILE A 106 1.80 0.94 16.36
C ILE A 106 0.35 1.22 15.99
N LEU A 107 -0.57 0.54 16.68
CA LEU A 107 -1.98 0.76 16.57
C LEU A 107 -2.13 2.21 17.01
N GLY A 108 -2.17 3.12 16.04
CA GLY A 108 -2.49 4.51 16.31
C GLY A 108 -3.79 4.46 17.09
N THR A 109 -3.75 4.93 18.33
CA THR A 109 -4.94 5.03 19.15
C THR A 109 -5.84 6.02 18.43
N CYS A 110 -6.82 5.50 17.71
CA CYS A 110 -7.80 6.29 16.96
C CYS A 110 -8.78 6.94 17.93
N GLY A 111 -8.30 7.80 18.84
CA GLY A 111 -9.10 8.58 19.80
C GLY A 111 -10.01 7.77 20.73
N HIS A 112 -10.05 6.44 20.60
CA HIS A 112 -10.84 5.54 21.42
C HIS A 112 -9.90 4.83 22.38
N HIS A 113 -9.97 5.24 23.65
CA HIS A 113 -9.36 4.53 24.75
C HIS A 113 -9.97 3.13 24.86
N LEU A 114 -9.44 2.17 24.10
CA LEU A 114 -9.51 0.78 24.48
C LEU A 114 -8.31 0.55 25.41
N ASN A 115 -8.58 0.59 26.71
CA ASN A 115 -7.62 0.17 27.73
C ASN A 115 -7.31 -1.32 27.53
N LEU A 116 -6.34 -1.65 26.68
CA LEU A 116 -5.70 -2.96 26.65
C LEU A 116 -4.30 -2.82 27.24
N THR A 117 -4.24 -2.85 28.56
CA THR A 117 -3.01 -3.16 29.27
C THR A 117 -2.65 -4.63 29.00
N GLY A 118 -1.56 -4.85 28.25
CA GLY A 118 -0.79 -6.09 28.36
C GLY A 118 -1.23 -7.29 27.54
N SER A 119 -1.47 -7.13 26.23
CA SER A 119 -1.74 -8.26 25.33
C SER A 119 -0.70 -8.36 24.23
N THR A 120 0.11 -9.41 24.29
CA THR A 120 0.91 -9.92 23.17
C THR A 120 -0.02 -10.36 22.04
N LEU A 121 0.47 -10.44 20.80
CA LEU A 121 -0.30 -10.79 19.58
C LEU A 121 -0.99 -12.17 19.61
N GLY A 122 -0.95 -12.92 20.72
CA GLY A 122 -1.83 -14.06 20.95
C GLY A 122 -3.30 -13.67 21.17
N ASP A 123 -3.58 -12.43 21.60
CA ASP A 123 -4.93 -12.00 21.99
C ASP A 123 -5.67 -11.16 20.93
N THR A 124 -4.99 -10.74 19.85
CA THR A 124 -5.63 -9.99 18.75
C THR A 124 -6.61 -10.81 17.91
N ALA A 125 -6.75 -12.11 18.19
CA ALA A 125 -7.85 -12.94 17.69
C ALA A 125 -9.24 -12.52 18.24
N GLN A 126 -9.30 -11.64 19.25
CA GLN A 126 -10.55 -11.25 19.93
C GLN A 126 -11.24 -9.99 19.38
N PHE A 127 -10.66 -9.29 18.40
CA PHE A 127 -11.32 -8.14 17.74
C PHE A 127 -12.09 -8.50 16.46
N ILE A 128 -12.29 -9.79 16.21
CA ILE A 128 -13.34 -10.24 15.29
C ILE A 128 -14.64 -10.21 16.10
N PRO A 129 -15.65 -9.41 15.72
CA PRO A 129 -16.94 -9.48 16.39
C PRO A 129 -17.40 -10.94 16.31
N THR A 130 -17.64 -11.57 17.45
CA THR A 130 -18.25 -12.88 17.52
C THR A 130 -19.68 -12.75 16.99
N PHE A 131 -19.81 -12.87 15.67
CA PHE A 131 -21.10 -12.97 14.99
C PHE A 131 -21.75 -14.27 15.46
N THR A 132 -22.60 -14.16 16.47
CA THR A 132 -23.47 -15.22 16.93
C THR A 132 -24.28 -15.75 15.75
N SER A 133 -24.10 -17.04 15.48
CA SER A 133 -24.90 -17.92 14.61
C SER A 133 -25.81 -17.22 13.60
N ARG A 134 -25.22 -16.64 12.57
CA ARG A 134 -25.86 -16.53 11.25
C ARG A 134 -25.21 -17.58 10.38
N ARG A 135 -26.02 -18.42 9.71
CA ARG A 135 -25.54 -19.42 8.74
C ARG A 135 -24.31 -18.88 8.03
N LYS A 136 -23.17 -19.56 8.18
CA LYS A 136 -21.91 -19.26 7.52
C LYS A 136 -22.18 -19.34 6.02
N ARG A 137 -22.61 -18.24 5.42
CA ARG A 137 -22.75 -18.12 3.97
C ARG A 137 -21.30 -18.22 3.49
N GLU A 138 -20.95 -19.29 2.78
CA GLU A 138 -19.62 -19.46 2.16
C GLU A 138 -19.43 -18.38 1.08
N THR A 139 -19.27 -17.12 1.48
CA THR A 139 -19.09 -15.98 0.57
C THR A 139 -17.62 -15.70 0.27
N LEU A 140 -16.70 -16.51 0.84
CA LEU A 140 -15.25 -16.38 0.64
C LEU A 140 -14.74 -17.11 -0.60
N LYS A 141 -15.57 -17.91 -1.29
CA LYS A 141 -15.14 -18.68 -2.46
C LYS A 141 -14.90 -17.80 -3.70
N SER A 142 -15.50 -16.61 -3.76
CA SER A 142 -15.38 -15.69 -4.89
C SER A 142 -14.59 -14.45 -4.51
N THR A 143 -13.65 -14.05 -5.36
CA THR A 143 -12.97 -12.77 -5.25
C THR A 143 -13.96 -11.61 -5.34
N LYS A 144 -13.93 -10.70 -4.37
CA LYS A 144 -14.70 -9.45 -4.40
C LYS A 144 -13.82 -8.31 -4.85
N TYR A 145 -14.40 -7.35 -5.56
CA TYR A 145 -13.70 -6.14 -6.00
C TYR A 145 -14.25 -4.94 -5.24
N LEU A 146 -13.35 -4.10 -4.72
CA LEU A 146 -13.69 -2.85 -4.06
C LEU A 146 -13.11 -1.70 -4.88
N GLU A 147 -13.99 -0.81 -5.33
CA GLU A 147 -13.61 0.43 -6.00
C GLU A 147 -13.17 1.46 -4.97
N LEU A 148 -11.96 1.97 -5.12
CA LEU A 148 -11.32 2.88 -4.17
C LEU A 148 -11.14 4.26 -4.79
N VAL A 149 -11.59 5.28 -4.07
CA VAL A 149 -11.22 6.69 -4.31
C VAL A 149 -10.40 7.16 -3.11
N ILE A 150 -9.29 7.84 -3.37
CA ILE A 150 -8.44 8.40 -2.30
C ILE A 150 -8.35 9.90 -2.48
N VAL A 151 -8.60 10.63 -1.39
CA VAL A 151 -8.51 12.09 -1.32
C VAL A 151 -7.32 12.46 -0.43
N ALA A 152 -6.41 13.27 -0.94
CA ALA A 152 -5.35 13.92 -0.17
C ALA A 152 -5.81 15.30 0.27
N ASP A 153 -5.79 15.54 1.58
CA ASP A 153 -6.03 16.88 2.13
C ASP A 153 -4.86 17.83 1.81
N ASN A 154 -5.07 19.13 2.06
CA ASN A 154 -4.04 20.13 1.84
C ASN A 154 -2.77 19.86 2.65
N ARG A 155 -2.91 19.30 3.86
CA ARG A 155 -1.76 18.99 4.71
C ARG A 155 -0.83 17.96 4.05
N GLU A 156 -1.37 16.93 3.43
CA GLU A 156 -0.56 15.97 2.67
C GLU A 156 0.07 16.64 1.44
N PHE A 157 -0.65 17.54 0.74
CA PHE A 157 -0.09 18.33 -0.36
C PHE A 157 1.11 19.19 0.09
N GLN A 158 1.00 19.89 1.22
CA GLN A 158 2.11 20.66 1.81
C GLN A 158 3.29 19.74 2.14
N ARG A 159 3.02 18.58 2.74
CA ARG A 159 4.05 17.61 3.15
C ARG A 159 4.84 17.06 1.97
N GLN A 160 4.21 16.88 0.80
CA GLN A 160 4.86 16.41 -0.42
C GLN A 160 5.55 17.54 -1.21
N GLY A 161 5.72 18.72 -0.60
CA GLY A 161 6.42 19.83 -1.23
C GLY A 161 5.59 20.58 -2.26
N LYS A 162 4.26 20.58 -2.13
CA LYS A 162 3.31 21.25 -3.04
C LYS A 162 3.38 20.75 -4.49
N ASP A 163 3.68 19.46 -4.66
CA ASP A 163 3.78 18.82 -5.97
C ASP A 163 2.62 17.82 -6.15
N VAL A 164 1.68 18.15 -7.02
CA VAL A 164 0.46 17.36 -7.26
C VAL A 164 0.81 15.96 -7.77
N GLU A 165 1.82 15.82 -8.63
CA GLU A 165 2.20 14.52 -9.19
C GLU A 165 2.86 13.64 -8.12
N LYS A 166 3.67 14.21 -7.22
CA LYS A 166 4.20 13.46 -6.06
C LYS A 166 3.10 12.98 -5.13
N VAL A 167 2.09 13.82 -4.85
CA VAL A 167 0.94 13.40 -4.04
C VAL A 167 0.19 12.26 -4.71
N LYS A 168 -0.14 12.37 -6.01
CA LYS A 168 -0.80 11.30 -6.76
C LYS A 168 -0.02 10.00 -6.70
N LEU A 169 1.29 10.03 -6.97
CA LEU A 169 2.14 8.85 -6.86
C LEU A 169 2.09 8.24 -5.46
N ARG A 170 2.13 9.07 -4.42
CA ARG A 170 2.00 8.63 -3.03
C ARG A 170 0.65 7.94 -2.76
N LEU A 171 -0.45 8.49 -3.25
CA LEU A 171 -1.78 7.88 -3.10
C LEU A 171 -1.87 6.52 -3.80
N ILE A 172 -1.27 6.40 -4.99
CA ILE A 172 -1.25 5.13 -5.73
C ILE A 172 -0.36 4.09 -5.02
N GLU A 173 0.77 4.50 -4.43
CA GLU A 173 1.59 3.62 -3.59
C GLU A 173 0.77 3.07 -2.42
N ILE A 174 -0.02 3.91 -1.76
CA ILE A 174 -0.94 3.50 -0.69
C ILE A 174 -1.96 2.49 -1.22
N ALA A 175 -2.61 2.76 -2.36
CA ALA A 175 -3.55 1.83 -2.97
C ALA A 175 -2.91 0.46 -3.27
N ASN A 176 -1.65 0.44 -3.72
CA ASN A 176 -0.91 -0.80 -3.97
C ASN A 176 -0.70 -1.58 -2.67
N TYR A 177 -0.29 -0.92 -1.57
CA TYR A 177 -0.19 -1.58 -0.26
C TYR A 177 -1.53 -2.16 0.20
N VAL A 178 -2.60 -1.37 0.08
CA VAL A 178 -3.95 -1.79 0.47
C VAL A 178 -4.41 -3.00 -0.35
N ASP A 179 -4.19 -3.04 -1.68
CA ASP A 179 -4.51 -4.23 -2.49
C ASP A 179 -3.81 -5.49 -1.97
N LYS A 180 -2.50 -5.42 -1.64
CA LYS A 180 -1.80 -6.60 -1.10
C LYS A 180 -2.38 -7.06 0.23
N PHE A 181 -2.67 -6.14 1.15
CA PHE A 181 -3.17 -6.48 2.48
C PHE A 181 -4.57 -7.11 2.47
N TYR A 182 -5.40 -6.77 1.49
CA TYR A 182 -6.75 -7.32 1.36
C TYR A 182 -6.82 -8.63 0.55
N ARG A 183 -5.77 -9.00 -0.19
CA ARG A 183 -5.72 -10.26 -0.97
C ARG A 183 -5.97 -11.53 -0.14
N PRO A 184 -5.42 -11.72 1.08
CA PRO A 184 -5.71 -12.89 1.91
C PRO A 184 -7.21 -13.05 2.26
N LEU A 185 -7.99 -11.97 2.18
CA LEU A 185 -9.44 -11.97 2.41
C LEU A 185 -10.24 -12.20 1.11
N ASN A 186 -9.58 -12.57 0.01
CA ASN A 186 -10.17 -12.67 -1.33
C ASN A 186 -10.85 -11.37 -1.79
N ILE A 187 -10.25 -10.22 -1.43
CA ILE A 187 -10.68 -8.89 -1.87
C ILE A 187 -9.58 -8.28 -2.73
N ARG A 188 -9.96 -7.73 -3.88
CA ARG A 188 -9.09 -6.95 -4.77
C ARG A 188 -9.51 -5.50 -4.75
N ILE A 189 -8.53 -4.62 -4.62
CA ILE A 189 -8.76 -3.18 -4.62
C ILE A 189 -8.51 -2.67 -6.03
N VAL A 190 -9.46 -1.89 -6.53
CA VAL A 190 -9.41 -1.24 -7.84
C VAL A 190 -9.48 0.26 -7.62
N LEU A 191 -8.39 0.96 -7.88
CA LEU A 191 -8.31 2.40 -7.78
C LEU A 191 -9.06 3.04 -8.97
N VAL A 192 -10.14 3.76 -8.67
CA VAL A 192 -11.03 4.40 -9.66
C VAL A 192 -10.90 5.92 -9.67
N GLY A 193 -10.38 6.52 -8.60
CA GLY A 193 -10.14 7.96 -8.57
C GLY A 193 -9.15 8.45 -7.52
N LEU A 194 -8.57 9.62 -7.79
CA LEU A 194 -7.68 10.37 -6.91
C LEU A 194 -8.10 11.83 -6.87
N GLU A 195 -8.07 12.44 -5.70
CA GLU A 195 -8.36 13.85 -5.51
C GLU A 195 -7.29 14.50 -4.62
N VAL A 196 -6.83 15.69 -4.98
CA VAL A 196 -5.84 16.45 -4.22
C VAL A 196 -6.40 17.83 -3.91
N TRP A 197 -6.60 18.12 -2.62
CA TRP A 197 -7.02 19.44 -2.11
C TRP A 197 -5.81 20.37 -2.01
N ASN A 198 -5.40 20.92 -3.15
CA ASN A 198 -4.28 21.87 -3.24
C ASN A 198 -4.71 23.35 -3.13
N ASP A 199 -5.99 23.59 -2.92
CA ASP A 199 -6.57 24.88 -2.55
C ASP A 199 -6.21 25.27 -1.11
N VAL A 200 -6.11 26.57 -0.85
CA VAL A 200 -5.78 27.15 0.47
C VAL A 200 -7.06 27.54 1.19
#